data_AF-A0A564T8T8-F1
#
_entry.id   AF-A0A564T8T8-F1
#
_cell.length_a   1.000
_cell.length_b   1.000
_cell.length_c   1.000
_cell.angle_alpha   90.00
_cell.angle_beta   90.00
_cell.angle_gamma   90.00
#
_symmetry.space_group_name_H-M   'P 1'
#
loop_
_entity.id
_entity.type
_entity.pdbx_description
1 polymer ?
#
loop_
_entity_poly.entity_id
_entity_poly.type
_entity_poly.pdbx_seq_one_letter_code
_entity_poly.pdbx_strand_id
1 'polypeptide(L)'
;MKKYEMLPTEENLIETMYKDTINRNKDIVYFYNILQAQESASTIAIDGRWGSGKTFFVCQTKLVINALNPSCDMDEEEKAKVTIRLPFPKNNEENENCSIAVYYDAWENDNDTEPVLSLIYEITKQLSVDFSLSDKSIVKTAGAIIEAISGHNDNGFDLTKQIRKSLVVSFSVLLPILLLIGSNNMLHSALIHHNL
;
A
#
# COMPACT_ATOMS: atom_id res chain seq x y z
N MET A 1 -10.59 -4.90 -33.16
CA MET A 1 -11.37 -4.10 -32.21
C MET A 1 -10.45 -3.10 -31.54
N LYS A 2 -10.86 -1.83 -31.40
CA LYS A 2 -10.13 -0.89 -30.52
C LYS A 2 -10.38 -1.32 -29.06
N LYS A 3 -9.33 -1.43 -28.26
CA LYS A 3 -9.41 -1.71 -26.83
C LYS A 3 -9.95 -0.47 -26.14
N TYR A 4 -11.17 -0.53 -25.60
CA TYR A 4 -11.82 0.59 -24.91
C TYR A 4 -11.45 0.68 -23.43
N GLU A 5 -10.85 -0.38 -22.89
CA GLU A 5 -10.42 -0.44 -21.50
C GLU A 5 -8.98 0.06 -21.37
N MET A 6 -8.80 1.07 -20.52
CA MET A 6 -7.49 1.54 -20.08
C MET A 6 -7.01 0.66 -18.93
N LEU A 7 -5.98 -0.15 -19.18
CA LEU A 7 -5.37 -0.98 -18.15
C LEU A 7 -4.49 -0.13 -17.22
N PRO A 8 -4.33 -0.51 -15.95
CA PRO A 8 -3.46 0.18 -15.00
C PRO A 8 -1.97 -0.14 -15.22
N THR A 9 -1.48 0.05 -16.45
CA THR A 9 -0.04 0.01 -16.73
C THR A 9 0.62 1.27 -16.19
N GLU A 10 1.91 1.20 -15.85
CA GLU A 10 2.66 2.34 -15.33
C GLU A 10 2.57 3.58 -16.23
N GLU A 11 2.76 3.41 -17.55
CA GLU A 11 2.59 4.47 -18.55
C GLU A 11 1.21 5.13 -18.48
N ASN A 12 0.14 4.33 -18.44
CA ASN A 12 -1.23 4.85 -18.38
C ASN A 12 -1.48 5.59 -17.05
N LEU A 13 -0.94 5.08 -15.94
CA LEU A 13 -1.07 5.70 -14.63
C LEU A 13 -0.35 7.05 -14.62
N ILE A 14 0.93 7.11 -15.01
CA ILE A 14 1.71 8.35 -15.07
C ILE A 14 1.05 9.37 -16.00
N GLU A 15 0.63 8.94 -17.20
CA GLU A 15 -0.02 9.82 -18.16
C GLU A 15 -1.33 10.40 -17.63
N THR A 16 -2.16 9.57 -16.99
CA THR A 16 -3.44 10.04 -16.41
C THR A 16 -3.24 10.96 -15.20
N MET A 17 -2.23 10.72 -14.37
CA MET A 17 -1.85 11.63 -13.28
C MET A 17 -1.37 12.99 -13.82
N TYR A 18 -0.50 12.95 -14.84
CA TYR A 18 0.09 14.14 -15.44
C TYR A 18 -0.94 14.95 -16.22
N LYS A 19 -1.82 14.31 -16.99
CA LYS A 19 -2.84 15.00 -17.79
C LYS A 19 -4.10 15.34 -16.99
N ASP A 20 -4.31 14.69 -15.84
CA ASP A 20 -5.51 14.77 -14.99
C ASP A 20 -6.82 14.60 -15.79
N THR A 21 -6.81 13.69 -16.77
CA THR A 21 -7.91 13.51 -17.73
C THR A 21 -9.22 13.06 -17.08
N ILE A 22 -9.14 12.46 -15.90
CA ILE A 22 -10.29 11.95 -15.13
C ILE A 22 -10.58 12.77 -13.87
N ASN A 23 -9.86 13.88 -13.64
CA ASN A 23 -10.03 14.81 -12.51
C ASN A 23 -10.07 14.11 -11.13
N ARG A 24 -9.17 13.13 -10.92
CA ARG A 24 -9.09 12.32 -9.70
C ARG A 24 -7.90 12.65 -8.81
N ASN A 25 -7.00 13.54 -9.23
CA ASN A 25 -5.82 13.89 -8.44
C ASN A 25 -6.19 14.38 -7.02
N LYS A 26 -7.28 15.15 -6.90
CA LYS A 26 -7.81 15.58 -5.59
C LYS A 26 -8.29 14.41 -4.72
N ASP A 27 -8.93 13.40 -5.32
CA ASP A 27 -9.49 12.26 -4.62
C ASP A 27 -8.36 11.32 -4.16
N ILE A 28 -7.30 11.22 -4.97
CA ILE A 28 -6.07 10.50 -4.63
C ILE A 28 -5.36 11.18 -3.46
N VAL A 29 -5.21 12.51 -3.47
CA VAL A 29 -4.63 13.25 -2.33
C VAL A 29 -5.48 13.07 -1.06
N TYR A 30 -6.81 13.15 -1.18
CA TYR A 30 -7.71 12.92 -0.06
C TYR A 30 -7.56 11.50 0.51
N PHE A 31 -7.52 10.49 -0.36
CA PHE A 31 -7.35 9.12 0.06
C PHE A 31 -5.97 8.87 0.67
N TYR A 32 -4.90 9.40 0.06
CA TYR A 32 -3.55 9.40 0.64
C TYR A 32 -3.55 9.97 2.06
N ASN A 33 -4.21 11.11 2.31
CA ASN A 33 -4.29 11.68 3.66
C ASN A 33 -5.03 10.76 4.65
N ILE A 34 -6.09 10.06 4.21
CA ILE A 34 -6.75 9.04 5.03
C ILE A 34 -5.77 7.92 5.39
N LEU A 35 -4.96 7.46 4.44
CA LEU A 35 -3.96 6.41 4.64
C LEU A 35 -2.87 6.85 5.63
N GLN A 36 -2.37 8.08 5.52
CA GLN A 36 -1.34 8.60 6.42
C GLN A 36 -1.87 8.85 7.85
N ALA A 37 -3.17 9.09 8.01
CA ALA A 37 -3.81 9.30 9.31
C ALA A 37 -4.11 8.01 10.08
N GLN A 38 -3.82 6.83 9.52
CA GLN A 38 -4.04 5.56 10.21
C GLN A 38 -3.01 5.36 11.32
N GLU A 39 -3.47 5.12 12.54
CA GLU A 39 -2.60 4.87 13.71
C GLU A 39 -2.23 3.39 13.87
N SER A 40 -2.94 2.50 13.20
CA SER A 40 -2.75 1.05 13.24
C SER A 40 -3.05 0.42 11.88
N ALA A 41 -2.65 -0.85 11.71
CA ALA A 41 -3.07 -1.64 10.55
C ALA A 41 -4.60 -1.62 10.41
N SER A 42 -5.09 -1.28 9.23
CA SER A 42 -6.52 -1.17 8.94
C SER A 42 -6.84 -1.71 7.55
N THR A 43 -8.10 -2.10 7.37
CA THR A 43 -8.63 -2.54 6.08
C THR A 43 -9.61 -1.50 5.58
N ILE A 44 -9.42 -1.04 4.34
CA ILE A 44 -10.31 -0.09 3.69
C ILE A 44 -10.94 -0.76 2.47
N ALA A 45 -12.27 -0.76 2.44
CA ALA A 45 -13.03 -1.19 1.29
C ALA A 45 -13.37 0.01 0.41
N ILE A 46 -13.01 -0.06 -0.88
CA ILE A 46 -13.38 0.96 -1.88
C ILE A 46 -14.64 0.49 -2.60
N ASP A 47 -15.76 1.14 -2.30
CA ASP A 47 -17.03 0.85 -2.97
C ASP A 47 -17.20 1.68 -4.26
N GLY A 48 -17.80 1.08 -5.27
CA GLY A 48 -18.04 1.71 -6.56
C GLY A 48 -18.59 0.73 -7.60
N ARG A 49 -19.29 1.27 -8.61
CA ARG A 49 -19.89 0.46 -9.69
C ARG A 49 -18.86 -0.37 -10.46
N TRP A 50 -19.30 -1.43 -11.12
CA TRP A 50 -18.46 -2.14 -12.09
C TRP A 50 -17.98 -1.17 -13.17
N GLY A 51 -16.71 -1.26 -13.56
CA GLY A 51 -16.12 -0.37 -14.56
C GLY A 51 -15.85 1.06 -14.09
N SER A 52 -16.06 1.39 -12.80
CA SER A 52 -15.74 2.73 -12.27
C SER A 52 -14.23 2.99 -12.11
N GLY A 53 -13.36 2.03 -12.45
CA GLY A 53 -11.91 2.18 -12.34
C GLY A 53 -11.38 2.15 -10.90
N LYS A 54 -11.95 1.29 -10.02
CA LYS A 54 -11.47 1.10 -8.64
C LYS A 54 -10.02 0.61 -8.61
N THR A 55 -9.73 -0.45 -9.35
CA THR A 55 -8.37 -0.99 -9.50
C THR A 55 -7.40 0.08 -10.00
N PHE A 56 -7.79 0.81 -11.06
CA PHE A 56 -7.00 1.92 -11.59
C PHE A 56 -6.71 2.99 -10.53
N PHE A 57 -7.71 3.37 -9.72
CA PHE A 57 -7.54 4.32 -8.62
C PHE A 57 -6.59 3.82 -7.52
N VAL A 58 -6.68 2.54 -7.15
CA VAL A 58 -5.75 1.92 -6.19
C VAL A 58 -4.33 1.95 -6.75
N CYS A 59 -4.13 1.58 -8.02
CA CYS A 59 -2.82 1.62 -8.67
C CYS A 59 -2.27 3.06 -8.78
N GLN A 60 -3.11 4.06 -9.05
CA GLN A 60 -2.69 5.48 -9.04
C GLN A 60 -2.25 5.91 -7.63
N THR A 61 -3.01 5.53 -6.60
CA THR A 61 -2.64 5.85 -5.22
C THR A 61 -1.33 5.17 -4.82
N LYS A 62 -1.13 3.90 -5.19
CA LYS A 62 0.14 3.17 -5.01
C LYS A 62 1.30 3.95 -5.65
N LEU A 63 1.14 4.38 -6.89
CA LEU A 63 2.14 5.15 -7.62
C LEU A 63 2.50 6.46 -6.88
N VAL A 64 1.50 7.18 -6.36
CA VAL A 64 1.72 8.41 -5.58
C VAL A 64 2.45 8.14 -4.27
N ILE A 65 2.04 7.12 -3.51
CA ILE A 65 2.72 6.76 -2.25
C ILE A 65 4.20 6.48 -2.50
N ASN A 66 4.50 5.67 -3.52
CA ASN A 66 5.87 5.31 -3.86
C ASN A 66 6.65 6.52 -4.37
N ALA A 67 6.09 7.34 -5.27
CA ALA A 67 6.75 8.53 -5.79
C ALA A 67 7.08 9.57 -4.69
N LEU A 68 6.26 9.65 -3.64
CA LEU A 68 6.51 10.51 -2.48
C LEU A 68 7.53 9.94 -1.50
N ASN A 69 7.95 8.67 -1.68
CA ASN A 69 8.96 8.06 -0.84
C ASN A 69 10.37 8.56 -1.22
N PRO A 70 11.15 9.11 -0.26
CA PRO A 70 12.52 9.55 -0.53
C PRO A 70 13.46 8.45 -1.04
N SER A 71 13.17 7.18 -0.71
CA SER A 71 13.95 6.01 -1.13
C SER A 71 13.45 5.37 -2.43
N CYS A 72 12.48 5.97 -3.11
CA CYS A 72 11.99 5.48 -4.39
C CYS A 72 13.06 5.58 -5.49
N ASP A 73 13.19 4.55 -6.33
CA ASP A 73 14.13 4.49 -7.45
C ASP A 73 13.53 4.95 -8.79
N MET A 74 12.30 5.47 -8.77
CA MET A 74 11.61 5.99 -9.94
C MET A 74 12.40 7.12 -10.60
N ASP A 75 12.37 7.17 -11.92
CA ASP A 75 13.00 8.25 -12.68
C ASP A 75 12.45 9.63 -12.26
N GLU A 76 13.33 10.62 -12.19
CA GLU A 76 12.98 11.96 -11.70
C GLU A 76 11.94 12.66 -12.60
N GLU A 77 11.94 12.40 -13.91
CA GLU A 77 10.94 12.95 -14.82
C GLU A 77 9.55 12.30 -14.58
N GLU A 78 9.52 10.99 -14.38
CA GLU A 78 8.29 10.24 -14.06
C GLU A 78 7.73 10.66 -12.70
N LYS A 79 8.59 10.74 -11.69
CA LYS A 79 8.24 11.23 -10.34
C LYS A 79 7.69 12.64 -10.38
N ALA A 80 8.29 13.54 -11.18
CA ALA A 80 7.76 14.88 -11.39
C ALA A 80 6.38 14.85 -12.07
N LYS A 81 6.17 14.02 -13.09
CA LYS A 81 4.86 13.86 -13.76
C LYS A 81 3.76 13.39 -12.82
N VAL A 82 4.07 12.44 -11.93
CA VAL A 82 3.14 11.91 -10.93
C VAL A 82 2.74 12.98 -9.92
N THR A 83 3.67 13.83 -9.51
CA THR A 83 3.50 14.72 -8.35
C THR A 83 3.07 16.15 -8.69
N ILE A 84 3.44 16.68 -9.86
CA ILE A 84 3.30 18.10 -10.22
C ILE A 84 1.85 18.63 -10.19
N ARG A 85 0.85 17.76 -10.40
CA ARG A 85 -0.58 18.13 -10.38
C ARG A 85 -1.33 17.64 -9.14
N LEU A 86 -0.62 17.17 -8.12
CA LEU A 86 -1.23 16.79 -6.85
C LEU A 86 -1.47 18.03 -6.00
N PRO A 87 -2.72 18.30 -5.56
CA PRO A 87 -3.03 19.48 -4.76
C PRO A 87 -2.62 19.30 -3.28
N PHE A 88 -1.34 19.03 -3.02
CA PHE A 88 -0.80 19.03 -1.67
C PHE A 88 -0.73 20.45 -1.10
N PRO A 89 -1.04 20.64 0.20
CA PRO A 89 -0.85 21.93 0.84
C PRO A 89 0.64 22.30 0.85
N LYS A 90 0.96 23.56 0.53
CA LYS A 90 2.34 24.06 0.32
C LYS A 90 3.24 24.05 1.56
N ASN A 91 2.74 23.67 2.74
CA ASN A 91 3.37 23.93 4.05
C ASN A 91 3.60 22.68 4.91
N ASN A 92 3.94 21.54 4.32
CA ASN A 92 4.27 20.33 5.09
C ASN A 92 5.74 19.98 4.90
N GLU A 93 6.65 20.81 5.42
CA GLU A 93 8.09 20.51 5.49
C GLU A 93 8.41 19.35 6.47
N GLU A 94 7.43 18.82 7.21
CA GLU A 94 7.69 17.97 8.39
C GLU A 94 7.32 16.49 8.26
N ASN A 95 6.84 15.99 7.11
CA ASN A 95 6.58 14.55 6.98
C ASN A 95 7.09 14.00 5.65
N GLU A 96 8.37 13.63 5.63
CA GLU A 96 8.89 12.69 4.65
C GLU A 96 8.05 11.40 4.71
N ASN A 97 7.40 11.08 3.60
CA ASN A 97 6.62 9.86 3.48
C ASN A 97 7.56 8.66 3.36
N CYS A 98 7.77 7.89 4.42
CA CYS A 98 8.53 6.64 4.31
C CYS A 98 7.68 5.44 3.90
N SER A 99 6.41 5.65 3.55
CA SER A 99 5.50 4.59 3.14
C SER A 99 5.82 4.08 1.74
N ILE A 100 5.60 2.79 1.56
CA ILE A 100 5.72 1.97 0.37
C ILE A 100 4.36 1.31 0.19
N ALA A 101 3.89 1.23 -1.04
CA ALA A 101 2.64 0.60 -1.39
C ALA A 101 2.89 -0.61 -2.28
N VAL A 102 2.29 -1.73 -1.91
CA VAL A 102 2.26 -2.97 -2.69
C VAL A 102 0.84 -3.21 -3.17
N TYR A 103 0.70 -3.58 -4.44
CA TYR A 103 -0.58 -4.02 -5.01
C TYR A 103 -0.57 -5.53 -5.20
N TYR A 104 -1.57 -6.23 -4.67
CA TYR A 104 -1.75 -7.67 -4.87
C TYR A 104 -3.06 -7.92 -5.61
N ASP A 105 -2.99 -8.55 -6.77
CA ASP A 105 -4.18 -8.90 -7.54
C ASP A 105 -4.75 -10.22 -7.04
N ALA A 106 -5.76 -10.14 -6.19
CA ALA A 106 -6.37 -11.33 -5.60
C ALA A 106 -7.11 -12.20 -6.63
N TRP A 107 -7.50 -11.64 -7.78
CA TRP A 107 -8.18 -12.40 -8.84
C TRP A 107 -7.17 -13.17 -9.69
N GLU A 108 -6.05 -12.56 -10.04
CA GLU A 108 -4.98 -13.23 -10.79
C GLU A 108 -4.40 -14.42 -10.01
N ASN A 109 -4.33 -14.29 -8.68
CA ASN A 109 -3.72 -15.26 -7.77
C ASN A 109 -4.76 -16.10 -7.00
N ASP A 110 -6.02 -16.18 -7.47
CA ASP A 110 -7.12 -16.85 -6.74
C ASP A 110 -6.98 -18.39 -6.69
N ASN A 111 -6.23 -18.96 -7.64
CA ASN A 111 -5.98 -20.40 -7.76
C ASN A 111 -4.73 -20.86 -6.99
N ASP A 112 -4.01 -19.96 -6.33
CA ASP A 112 -2.79 -20.32 -5.60
C ASP A 112 -3.11 -21.17 -4.37
N THR A 113 -2.40 -22.28 -4.23
CA THR A 113 -2.58 -23.22 -3.12
C THR A 113 -2.04 -22.68 -1.79
N GLU A 114 -1.20 -21.64 -1.85
CA GLU A 114 -0.54 -21.02 -0.69
C GLU A 114 -0.70 -19.49 -0.72
N PRO A 115 -1.88 -18.93 -0.37
CA PRO A 115 -2.19 -17.50 -0.55
C PRO A 115 -1.28 -16.56 0.25
N VAL A 116 -0.79 -17.00 1.42
CA VAL A 116 0.17 -16.22 2.21
C VAL A 116 1.53 -16.13 1.51
N LEU A 117 2.00 -17.24 0.92
CA LEU A 117 3.26 -17.25 0.19
C LEU A 117 3.16 -16.42 -1.09
N SER A 118 2.04 -16.50 -1.80
CA SER A 118 1.76 -15.67 -2.97
C SER A 118 1.82 -14.18 -2.63
N LEU A 119 1.20 -13.77 -1.53
CA LEU A 119 1.27 -12.38 -1.06
C LEU A 119 2.70 -11.95 -0.70
N ILE A 120 3.45 -12.79 0.03
CA ILE A 120 4.85 -12.51 0.37
C ILE A 120 5.68 -12.36 -0.90
N TYR A 121 5.52 -13.27 -1.86
CA TYR A 121 6.24 -13.22 -3.13
C TYR A 121 5.96 -11.93 -3.90
N GLU A 122 4.70 -11.49 -3.96
CA GLU A 122 4.35 -10.26 -4.67
C GLU A 122 4.88 -9.00 -3.95
N ILE A 123 4.81 -8.96 -2.61
CA ILE A 123 5.45 -7.89 -1.82
C ILE A 123 6.92 -7.80 -2.18
N THR A 124 7.59 -8.93 -2.16
CA THR A 124 9.03 -8.91 -2.26
C THR A 124 9.55 -8.63 -3.66
N LYS A 125 8.83 -9.12 -4.68
CA LYS A 125 9.02 -8.78 -6.09
C LYS A 125 8.88 -7.27 -6.32
N GLN A 126 7.87 -6.61 -5.74
CA GLN A 126 7.67 -5.17 -5.90
C GLN A 126 8.66 -4.32 -5.10
N LEU A 127 9.33 -4.88 -4.10
CA LEU A 127 10.39 -4.21 -3.34
C LEU A 127 11.79 -4.38 -3.96
N SER A 128 11.91 -5.04 -5.12
CA SER A 128 13.19 -5.32 -5.80
C SER A 128 14.23 -5.97 -4.88
N VAL A 129 13.79 -6.75 -3.88
CA VAL A 129 14.68 -7.56 -3.05
C VAL A 129 15.06 -8.79 -3.88
N ASP A 130 16.35 -9.09 -4.05
CA ASP A 130 16.80 -10.21 -4.89
C ASP A 130 16.36 -11.58 -4.31
N PHE A 131 15.50 -12.31 -5.03
CA PHE A 131 15.00 -13.65 -4.68
C PHE A 131 15.80 -14.74 -5.38
N SER A 132 16.88 -15.18 -4.75
CA SER A 132 17.48 -16.48 -5.04
C SER A 132 16.71 -17.57 -4.28
N LEU A 133 15.89 -18.37 -4.99
CA LEU A 133 15.06 -19.45 -4.45
C LEU A 133 15.84 -20.55 -3.68
N SER A 134 17.17 -20.51 -3.72
CA SER A 134 18.05 -21.47 -3.04
C SER A 134 18.53 -21.03 -1.65
N ASP A 135 18.23 -19.82 -1.19
CA ASP A 135 18.89 -19.25 -0.02
C ASP A 135 18.02 -19.11 1.23
N LYS A 136 18.66 -19.37 2.39
CA LYS A 136 18.13 -19.07 3.75
C LYS A 136 17.73 -17.59 3.92
N SER A 137 18.09 -16.72 2.98
CA SER A 137 17.68 -15.30 2.94
C SER A 137 16.18 -15.15 2.74
N ILE A 138 15.52 -16.01 1.96
CA ILE A 138 14.07 -15.90 1.69
C ILE A 138 13.27 -16.08 2.98
N VAL A 139 13.57 -17.13 3.75
CA VAL A 139 12.86 -17.40 5.02
C VAL A 139 13.08 -16.24 6.00
N LYS A 140 14.27 -15.61 5.99
CA LYS A 140 14.56 -14.44 6.82
C LYS A 140 13.79 -13.20 6.35
N THR A 141 13.76 -12.92 5.06
CA THR A 141 13.03 -11.77 4.49
C THR A 141 11.52 -11.94 4.68
N ALA A 142 10.98 -13.12 4.40
CA ALA A 142 9.59 -13.46 4.66
C ALA A 142 9.26 -13.34 6.15
N GLY A 143 10.14 -13.83 7.03
CA GLY A 143 10.03 -13.64 8.47
C GLY A 143 9.97 -12.17 8.88
N ALA A 144 10.88 -11.33 8.36
CA ALA A 144 10.90 -9.90 8.64
C ALA A 144 9.64 -9.17 8.14
N ILE A 145 9.10 -9.57 6.98
CA ILE A 145 7.84 -9.05 6.46
C ILE A 145 6.68 -9.46 7.36
N ILE A 146 6.59 -10.74 7.74
CA ILE A 146 5.54 -11.25 8.63
C ILE A 146 5.61 -10.55 9.99
N GLU A 147 6.80 -10.38 10.57
CA GLU A 147 7.01 -9.66 11.84
C GLU A 147 6.55 -8.21 11.73
N ALA A 148 6.93 -7.51 10.64
CA ALA A 148 6.54 -6.13 10.42
C ALA A 148 5.03 -5.96 10.22
N ILE A 149 4.36 -6.91 9.55
CA ILE A 149 2.90 -6.92 9.38
C ILE A 149 2.19 -7.28 10.69
N SER A 150 2.72 -8.24 11.44
CA SER A 150 2.10 -8.78 12.66
C SER A 150 2.29 -7.86 13.88
N GLY A 151 3.21 -6.90 13.82
CA GLY A 151 3.51 -5.98 14.93
C GLY A 151 4.25 -6.63 16.12
N HIS A 152 4.64 -7.90 16.01
CA HIS A 152 5.43 -8.62 17.02
C HIS A 152 6.92 -8.39 16.79
N ASN A 153 7.66 -7.97 17.82
CA ASN A 153 9.03 -7.49 17.69
C ASN A 153 9.96 -8.11 18.73
N ASP A 154 10.49 -9.30 18.44
CA ASP A 154 11.44 -9.96 19.34
C ASP A 154 12.89 -9.92 18.86
N ASN A 155 13.18 -9.53 17.60
CA ASN A 155 14.57 -9.44 17.11
C ASN A 155 14.79 -8.21 16.21
N GLY A 156 15.70 -7.32 16.63
CA GLY A 156 15.99 -6.03 15.98
C GLY A 156 16.61 -6.12 14.58
N PHE A 157 15.80 -6.40 13.57
CA PHE A 157 16.19 -6.32 12.15
C PHE A 157 15.76 -4.97 11.54
N ASP A 158 16.67 -4.29 10.84
CA ASP A 158 16.56 -2.89 10.39
C ASP A 158 15.41 -2.64 9.38
N LEU A 159 14.99 -3.67 8.63
CA LEU A 159 13.80 -3.62 7.75
C LEU A 159 12.49 -3.35 8.50
N THR A 160 12.40 -3.68 9.80
CA THR A 160 11.19 -3.47 10.60
C THR A 160 10.85 -1.98 10.75
N LYS A 161 11.85 -1.09 10.66
CA LYS A 161 11.63 0.36 10.74
C LYS A 161 11.13 0.95 9.42
N GLN A 162 11.51 0.34 8.29
CA GLN A 162 11.09 0.72 6.94
C GLN A 162 9.68 0.20 6.62
N ILE A 163 9.36 -1.03 7.05
CA ILE A 163 8.03 -1.65 6.79
C ILE A 163 6.96 -1.14 7.78
N ARG A 164 7.32 -0.73 9.02
CA ARG A 164 6.34 -0.35 10.07
C ARG A 164 5.43 0.83 9.80
N LYS A 165 5.69 1.65 8.78
CA LYS A 165 4.80 2.78 8.42
C LYS A 165 4.00 2.54 7.14
N SER A 166 4.06 1.33 6.59
CA SER A 166 4.14 1.20 5.13
C SER A 166 3.35 0.02 4.54
N LEU A 167 2.26 -0.43 5.16
CA LEU A 167 1.44 -1.44 4.48
C LEU A 167 -0.05 -1.08 4.52
N VAL A 168 -0.48 -0.40 3.46
CA VAL A 168 -1.89 -0.32 3.09
C VAL A 168 -2.15 -1.41 2.06
N VAL A 169 -2.61 -2.57 2.50
CA VAL A 169 -3.10 -3.61 1.57
C VAL A 169 -4.53 -3.25 1.18
N SER A 170 -4.71 -2.68 -0.02
CA SER A 170 -6.06 -2.45 -0.57
C SER A 170 -6.53 -3.67 -1.34
N PHE A 171 -7.50 -4.41 -0.80
CA PHE A 171 -8.20 -5.48 -1.50
C PHE A 171 -9.37 -4.93 -2.34
N SER A 172 -9.47 -5.36 -3.60
CA SER A 172 -10.62 -5.14 -4.49
C SER A 172 -10.77 -6.44 -5.31
N VAL A 173 -11.89 -7.17 -5.43
CA VAL A 173 -13.31 -7.00 -5.06
C VAL A 173 -13.97 -8.40 -4.91
N LEU A 174 -14.93 -8.53 -3.96
CA LEU A 174 -16.07 -9.50 -3.83
C LEU A 174 -15.82 -11.01 -3.51
N LEU A 175 -15.82 -11.38 -2.21
CA LEU A 175 -16.84 -12.18 -1.44
C LEU A 175 -16.27 -12.42 -0.01
N PRO A 176 -17.07 -12.54 1.06
CA PRO A 176 -16.65 -12.22 2.41
C PRO A 176 -15.87 -13.38 3.04
N ILE A 177 -14.60 -13.14 3.37
CA ILE A 177 -13.90 -13.95 4.36
C ILE A 177 -13.48 -13.02 5.49
N LEU A 178 -14.34 -13.03 6.50
CA LEU A 178 -14.01 -12.73 7.89
C LEU A 178 -12.79 -13.56 8.29
N LEU A 179 -11.74 -12.98 8.88
CA LEU A 179 -10.91 -13.54 9.97
C LEU A 179 -9.70 -12.60 10.28
N LEU A 180 -9.58 -12.03 11.50
CA LEU A 180 -8.84 -12.53 12.70
C LEU A 180 -7.30 -12.25 12.59
N ILE A 181 -6.49 -11.74 13.54
CA ILE A 181 -6.51 -11.44 15.01
C ILE A 181 -5.31 -10.51 15.30
N GLY A 182 -5.32 -9.79 16.45
CA GLY A 182 -4.12 -9.81 17.31
C GLY A 182 -3.76 -8.52 18.05
N SER A 183 -4.50 -8.16 19.11
CA SER A 183 -4.00 -7.19 20.09
C SER A 183 -3.00 -7.85 21.03
N ASN A 184 -1.76 -7.38 21.01
CA ASN A 184 -0.87 -7.42 22.17
C ASN A 184 -0.51 -5.99 22.57
N ASN A 185 -1.30 -5.44 23.49
CA ASN A 185 -0.73 -4.92 24.74
C ASN A 185 -1.80 -4.75 25.82
N MET A 186 -1.52 -5.42 26.94
CA MET A 186 -2.13 -5.30 28.25
C MET A 186 -2.11 -3.85 28.78
N LEU A 187 -3.21 -3.49 29.45
CA LEU A 187 -3.26 -2.81 30.75
C LEU A 187 -2.27 -1.66 31.01
N HIS A 188 -2.74 -0.41 30.85
CA HIS A 188 -2.92 0.53 31.98
C HIS A 188 -3.57 1.83 31.53
N SER A 189 -4.47 2.36 32.37
CA SER A 189 -5.05 3.72 32.34
C SER A 189 -5.99 4.00 31.16
N ALA A 190 -7.32 4.03 31.32
CA ALA A 190 -8.01 4.94 32.25
C ALA A 190 -9.35 4.37 32.75
N LEU A 191 -9.41 4.14 34.07
CA LEU A 191 -10.62 4.36 34.86
C LEU A 191 -10.82 5.88 35.01
N ILE A 192 -12.09 6.30 35.23
CA ILE A 192 -12.63 7.68 35.44
C ILE A 192 -13.32 8.19 34.16
N HIS A 193 -14.63 8.45 34.04
CA HIS A 193 -15.76 8.49 34.97
C HIS A 193 -17.08 8.56 34.15
N HIS A 194 -18.10 7.77 34.51
CA HIS A 194 -19.55 7.98 34.29
C HIS A 194 -20.22 6.84 35.08
N ASN A 195 -21.17 6.99 36.01
CA ASN A 195 -22.12 8.03 36.39
C ASN A 195 -22.56 7.75 37.85
N LEU A 196 -23.18 8.77 38.48
CA LEU A 196 -23.87 8.79 39.79
C LEU A 196 -23.00 9.01 41.02
#